data_AF-X1SNX2-F1
#
_entry.id   AF-X1SNX2-F1
#
_cell.length_a   1.000
_cell.length_b   1.000
_cell.length_c   1.000
_cell.angle_alpha   90.00
_cell.angle_beta   90.00
_cell.angle_gamma   90.00
#
_symmetry.space_group_name_H-M   'P 1'
#
loop_
_entity.id
_entity.type
_entity.pdbx_description
1 polymer ?
#
loop_
_entity_poly.entity_id
_entity_poly.type
_entity_poly.pdbx_seq_one_letter_code
_entity_poly.pdbx_strand_id
1 'polypeptide(L)' 'MAIIPAGVRAFSQAEHQVLVEKSAGWGSGIEDKEYIQAGATIIETAEEVFEKAEMIIKVKEPLPSEYNLLKPG' A
#
# COMPACT_ATOMS: atom_id res chain seq x y z
N MET A 1 7.26 0.86 -6.11
CA MET A 1 6.12 1.79 -6.27
C MET A 1 4.99 1.13 -7.05
N ALA A 2 3.95 0.63 -6.37
CA ALA A 2 2.83 -0.06 -7.03
C ALA A 2 1.63 0.85 -7.34
N ILE A 3 1.49 1.96 -6.60
CA ILE A 3 0.41 2.92 -6.77
C ILE A 3 0.89 4.35 -6.50
N ILE A 4 0.44 5.28 -7.33
CA ILE A 4 0.71 6.72 -7.18
C ILE A 4 -0.48 7.42 -6.48
N PRO A 5 -0.31 8.63 -5.90
CA PRO A 5 -1.38 9.36 -5.22
C PRO A 5 -2.66 9.55 -6.05
N ALA A 6 -2.55 9.63 -7.38
CA ALA A 6 -3.72 9.68 -8.27
C ALA A 6 -4.55 8.39 -8.23
N GLY A 7 -3.90 7.23 -8.16
CA GLY A 7 -4.58 5.94 -8.02
C GLY A 7 -5.22 5.80 -6.64
N VAL A 8 -4.52 6.23 -5.58
CA VAL A 8 -5.08 6.28 -4.22
C VAL A 8 -6.38 7.08 -4.19
N ARG A 9 -6.38 8.29 -4.76
CA ARG A 9 -7.60 9.12 -4.83
C ARG A 9 -8.75 8.41 -5.51
N ALA A 10 -8.49 7.69 -6.61
CA ALA A 10 -9.53 6.97 -7.34
C ALA A 10 -10.16 5.85 -6.48
N PHE A 11 -9.34 5.07 -5.77
CA PHE A 11 -9.85 4.04 -4.85
C PHE A 11 -10.61 4.64 -3.66
N SER A 12 -10.08 5.71 -3.05
CA SER A 12 -10.77 6.41 -1.96
C SER A 12 -12.11 7.01 -2.40
N GLN A 13 -12.20 7.55 -3.62
CA GLN A 13 -13.45 8.04 -4.20
C GLN A 13 -14.46 6.93 -4.49
N ALA A 14 -13.98 5.71 -4.77
CA ALA A 14 -14.79 4.51 -4.90
C ALA A 14 -15.11 3.85 -3.54
N GLU A 15 -14.92 4.57 -2.43
CA GLU A 15 -15.18 4.11 -1.06
C GLU A 15 -14.31 2.93 -0.59
N HIS A 16 -13.20 2.68 -1.27
CA HIS A 16 -12.20 1.71 -0.84
C HIS A 16 -11.16 2.32 0.09
N GLN A 17 -10.80 1.58 1.14
CA GLN A 17 -9.68 1.95 2.00
C GLN A 17 -8.36 1.57 1.34
N VAL A 18 -7.44 2.52 1.24
CA VAL A 18 -6.09 2.30 0.69
C VAL A 18 -5.09 2.34 1.83
N LEU A 19 -4.40 1.23 2.05
CA LEU A 19 -3.30 1.12 3.00
C LEU A 19 -1.97 1.21 2.25
N VAL A 20 -1.06 2.06 2.72
CA VAL A 20 0.27 2.24 2.12
C VAL A 20 1.33 2.09 3.21
N GLU A 21 2.32 1.22 2.99
CA GLU A 21 3.47 1.11 3.88
C GLU A 21 4.27 2.43 3.88
N LYS A 22 4.73 2.83 5.07
CA LYS A 22 5.57 3.99 5.28
C LYS A 22 6.78 3.97 4.35
N SER A 23 7.05 5.10 3.70
CA SER A 23 8.15 5.28 2.76
C SER A 23 8.11 4.37 1.52
N ALA A 24 7.00 3.69 1.23
CA ALA A 24 6.84 2.86 0.02
C ALA A 24 6.99 3.66 -1.28
N GLY A 25 6.74 4.97 -1.22
CA GLY A 25 6.88 5.87 -2.36
C GLY A 25 8.21 6.59 -2.48
N TRP A 26 9.07 6.50 -1.46
CA TRP A 26 10.31 7.29 -1.36
C TRP A 26 11.24 7.05 -2.56
N GLY A 27 11.37 5.80 -3.00
CA GLY A 27 12.18 5.44 -4.16
C GLY A 27 11.70 6.01 -5.50
N SER A 28 10.50 6.60 -5.56
CA SER A 28 9.99 7.31 -6.74
C SER A 28 9.71 8.79 -6.46
N GLY A 29 10.24 9.34 -5.36
CA GLY A 29 10.12 10.75 -5.00
C GLY A 29 8.74 11.16 -4.50
N ILE A 30 7.94 10.20 -3.99
CA ILE A 30 6.62 10.49 -3.41
C ILE A 30 6.70 10.34 -1.89
N GLU A 31 6.38 11.40 -1.17
CA GLU A 31 6.38 11.42 0.28
C GLU A 31 5.10 10.79 0.86
N ASP A 32 5.19 10.24 2.07
CA ASP A 32 4.04 9.68 2.79
C ASP A 32 2.89 10.70 2.95
N LYS A 33 3.24 11.98 3.06
CA LYS A 33 2.27 13.08 3.14
C LYS A 33 1.39 13.18 1.88
N GLU A 34 1.94 12.90 0.71
CA GLU A 34 1.19 12.94 -0.55
C GLU A 34 0.16 11.81 -0.63
N TYR A 35 0.48 10.65 -0.07
CA TYR A 35 -0.46 9.54 0.08
C TYR A 35 -1.57 9.86 1.07
N ILE A 36 -1.25 10.45 2.22
CA ILE A 36 -2.24 10.87 3.22
C ILE A 36 -3.20 11.90 2.60
N GLN A 37 -2.67 12.90 1.89
CA GLN A 37 -3.48 13.91 1.19
C GLN A 37 -4.37 13.30 0.09
N ALA A 38 -3.95 12.18 -0.48
CA ALA A 38 -4.72 11.44 -1.47
C ALA A 38 -5.81 10.53 -0.86
N GLY A 39 -5.83 10.33 0.46
CA GLY A 39 -6.82 9.48 1.15
C GLY A 39 -6.30 8.11 1.58
N ALA A 40 -4.99 7.85 1.51
CA ALA A 40 -4.40 6.63 2.06
C ALA A 40 -4.20 6.72 3.57
N THR A 41 -4.27 5.57 4.23
CA THR A 41 -3.73 5.37 5.58
C THR A 41 -2.30 4.86 5.48
N ILE A 42 -1.36 5.57 6.10
CA ILE A 42 0.03 5.11 6.21
C ILE A 42 0.13 4.08 7.33
N ILE A 43 0.78 2.96 7.03
CA ILE A 43 1.01 1.82 7.92
C ILE A 43 2.51 1.66 8.15
N GLU A 44 2.93 1.39 9.39
CA GLU A 44 4.35 1.40 9.76
C GLU A 44 5.12 0.17 9.26
N THR A 45 4.46 -0.98 9.11
CA THR A 45 5.13 -2.23 8.70
C THR A 45 4.43 -2.91 7.53
N ALA A 46 5.21 -3.57 6.67
CA ALA A 46 4.68 -4.43 5.61
C ALA A 46 3.77 -5.54 6.17
N GLU A 47 4.14 -6.13 7.30
CA GLU A 47 3.35 -7.19 7.97
C GLU A 47 1.92 -6.73 8.25
N GLU A 48 1.74 -5.52 8.78
CA GLU A 48 0.43 -4.95 9.07
C GLU A 48 -0.39 -4.66 7.80
N VAL A 49 0.27 -4.31 6.68
CA VAL A 49 -0.39 -4.16 5.38
C VAL A 49 -0.92 -5.51 4.87
N PHE A 50 -0.08 -6.55 4.89
CA PHE A 50 -0.50 -7.92 4.55
C PHE A 50 -1.56 -8.47 5.51
N GLU A 51 -1.55 -8.01 6.76
CA GLU A 51 -2.53 -8.43 7.74
C GLU A 51 -3.93 -7.84 7.47
N LYS A 52 -3.99 -6.54 7.19
CA LYS A 52 -5.24 -5.76 7.12
C LYS A 52 -5.84 -5.66 5.73
N ALA A 53 -5.05 -5.77 4.67
CA ALA A 53 -5.54 -5.62 3.31
C ALA A 53 -6.14 -6.93 2.78
N GLU A 54 -7.32 -6.84 2.16
CA GLU A 54 -7.92 -7.96 1.43
C GLU A 54 -7.28 -8.16 0.04
N MET A 55 -6.72 -7.08 -0.53
CA MET A 55 -6.03 -7.11 -1.80
C MET A 55 -4.68 -6.41 -1.69
N ILE A 56 -3.61 -7.11 -2.07
CA ILE A 56 -2.24 -6.59 -2.09
C ILE A 56 -1.83 -6.25 -3.52
N ILE A 57 -1.46 -4.98 -3.75
CA ILE A 57 -0.95 -4.49 -5.03
C ILE A 57 0.55 -4.25 -4.90
N LYS A 58 1.37 -5.02 -5.63
CA LYS A 58 2.84 -4.93 -5.63
C LYS A 58 3.41 -4.93 -7.05
N VAL A 59 4.62 -4.37 -7.21
CA VAL A 59 5.34 -4.33 -8.51
C VAL A 59 6.07 -5.64 -8.79
N LYS A 60 6.64 -6.23 -7.74
CA LYS A 60 7.44 -7.45 -7.81
C LYS A 60 6.70 -8.59 -7.15
N GLU A 61 7.07 -9.78 -7.57
CA GLU A 61 6.68 -11.04 -6.96
C GLU A 61 6.97 -11.03 -5.46
N PRO A 62 6.13 -11.69 -4.63
CA PRO A 62 6.44 -11.91 -3.23
C PRO A 62 7.81 -12.60 -3.10
N LEU A 63 8.58 -12.20 -2.10
CA LEU A 63 9.86 -12.82 -1.78
C LEU A 63 9.72 -13.83 -0.63
N PRO A 64 10.70 -14.73 -0.40
CA PRO A 64 10.61 -15.75 0.65
C PRO A 64 10.28 -15.23 2.06
N SER A 65 10.74 -14.03 2.40
CA SER A 65 10.39 -13.36 3.66
C SER A 65 8.93 -12.96 3.78
N GLU A 66 8.23 -12.81 2.65
CA GLU A 66 6.84 -12.38 2.56
C GLU A 66 5.87 -13.56 2.40
N TYR A 67 6.37 -14.77 2.11
CA TYR A 67 5.52 -15.94 1.90
C TYR A 67 4.65 -16.26 3.11
N ASN A 68 5.17 -16.06 4.32
CA ASN A 68 4.42 -16.28 5.56
C ASN A 68 3.34 -15.23 5.80
N LEU A 69 3.37 -14.12 5.07
CA LEU A 69 2.39 -13.03 5.17
C LEU A 69 1.22 -13.21 4.19
N LEU A 70 1.35 -14.13 3.22
CA LEU A 70 0.29 -14.43 2.27
C LEU A 70 -0.85 -15.15 2.96
N LYS A 71 -2.08 -14.69 2.70
CA LYS A 71 -3.30 -15.24 3.28
C LYS A 71 -4.17 -15.87 2.19
N PRO A 72 -4.90 -16.95 2.49
CA PRO A 72 -6.00 -17.39 1.65
C PRO A 72 -7.07 -16.29 1.62
N GLY A 73 -7.60 -16.03 0.41
CA GLY A 73 -8.71 -15.10 0.16
C GLY A 73 -10.06 -15.79 0.15
#